data_AF-A0A7X5IFP5-F1
#
_entry.id   AF-A0A7X5IFP5-F1
#
_cell.length_a   1.000
_cell.length_b   1.000
_cell.length_c   1.000
_cell.angle_alpha   90.00
_cell.angle_beta   90.00
_cell.angle_gamma   90.00
#
_symmetry.space_group_name_H-M   'P 1'
#
loop_
_entity.id
_entity.type
_entity.pdbx_description
1 polymer ?
#
loop_
_entity_poly.entity_id
_entity_poly.type
_entity_poly.pdbx_seq_one_letter_code
_entity_poly.pdbx_strand_id
1 'polypeptide(L)'
;MPVMGKLLADIRKGREDRALYLAGILPYLFALGCARAWVTLAVAAPALALPAPFDLHDVFDYAMALASVAVAIWGRRLVPLNATGAVRAVAAGAMAAASLALIAAGEAAFPGGAAAVLAVVGAALGGIGFGLFLVLWAEVLSCISLIRIFLYTTASQLAAVVFVFFCGGLDGLRVACAMVALPVAAVLCLRAAFQALPAADRPSPVMPRLTYPWKIFVLLALYSFAYGLRQHQLAAGAGMHSSASTALIMAVLFASAYFFSARFNVGALYRSPLVLIVCGFLLVPVEGFLGTAASSYLIS
;
A
#
# COMPACT_ATOMS: atom_id res chain seq x y z
N MET A 1 35.64 -23.89 -25.46
CA MET A 1 34.77 -24.51 -24.44
C MET A 1 34.94 -23.96 -23.01
N PRO A 2 36.15 -23.70 -22.45
CA PRO A 2 36.28 -23.28 -21.04
C PRO A 2 35.74 -21.86 -20.72
N VAL A 3 35.76 -20.94 -21.70
CA VAL A 3 35.23 -19.57 -21.54
C VAL A 3 33.70 -19.56 -21.40
N MET A 4 32.99 -20.40 -22.15
CA MET A 4 31.52 -20.53 -22.06
C MET A 4 31.10 -21.14 -20.72
N GLY A 5 31.85 -22.13 -20.21
CA GLY A 5 31.60 -22.72 -18.89
C GLY A 5 31.75 -21.72 -17.75
N LYS A 6 32.77 -20.85 -17.81
CA LYS A 6 32.99 -19.79 -16.81
C LYS A 6 31.88 -18.73 -16.85
N LEU A 7 31.47 -18.31 -18.06
CA LEU A 7 30.37 -17.36 -18.26
C LEU A 7 29.05 -17.90 -17.68
N LEU A 8 28.71 -19.16 -17.95
CA LEU A 8 27.50 -19.79 -17.42
C LEU A 8 27.53 -19.93 -15.90
N ALA A 9 28.68 -20.24 -15.32
CA ALA A 9 28.85 -20.29 -13.86
C ALA A 9 28.69 -18.91 -13.22
N ASP A 10 29.23 -17.85 -13.81
CA ASP A 10 29.09 -16.47 -13.31
C ASP A 10 27.64 -15.96 -13.43
N ILE A 11 26.95 -16.28 -14.53
CA ILE A 11 25.52 -15.98 -14.71
C ILE A 11 24.67 -16.71 -13.66
N ARG A 12 24.97 -17.99 -13.41
CA ARG A 12 24.25 -18.80 -12.42
C ARG A 12 24.46 -18.26 -11.01
N LYS A 13 25.71 -17.97 -10.63
CA LYS A 13 26.05 -17.37 -9.34
C LYS A 13 25.34 -16.03 -9.15
N GLY A 14 25.37 -15.14 -10.14
CA GLY A 14 24.66 -13.87 -10.09
C GLY A 14 23.14 -14.01 -10.00
N ARG A 15 22.54 -15.11 -10.50
CA ARG A 15 21.11 -15.42 -10.34
C ARG A 15 20.80 -15.94 -8.94
N GLU A 16 21.63 -16.81 -8.39
CA GLU A 16 21.50 -17.35 -7.03
C GLU A 16 21.61 -16.22 -5.98
N ASP A 17 22.57 -15.31 -6.15
CA ASP A 17 22.74 -14.13 -5.29
C ASP A 17 21.52 -13.19 -5.33
N ARG A 18 20.86 -13.05 -6.48
CA ARG A 18 19.64 -12.23 -6.63
C ARG A 18 18.42 -12.91 -6.02
N ALA A 19 18.29 -14.23 -6.15
CA ALA A 19 17.20 -14.99 -5.57
C ALA A 19 17.18 -14.86 -4.03
N LEU A 20 18.35 -14.69 -3.40
CA LEU A 20 18.46 -14.39 -1.97
C LEU A 20 17.78 -13.07 -1.57
N TYR A 21 17.62 -12.09 -2.47
CA TYR A 21 16.84 -10.89 -2.15
C TYR A 21 15.34 -11.19 -2.00
N LEU A 22 14.84 -12.21 -2.69
CA LEU A 22 13.41 -12.61 -2.65
C LEU A 22 13.12 -13.65 -1.56
N ALA A 23 14.15 -14.16 -0.88
CA ALA A 23 13.97 -15.14 0.19
C ALA A 23 13.08 -14.58 1.30
N GLY A 24 11.94 -15.25 1.54
CA GLY A 24 10.97 -14.83 2.56
C GLY A 24 9.99 -13.74 2.13
N ILE A 25 9.89 -13.42 0.83
CA ILE A 25 9.00 -12.35 0.32
C ILE A 25 7.50 -12.65 0.50
N LEU A 26 7.06 -13.91 0.57
CA LEU A 26 5.64 -14.26 0.49
C LEU A 26 4.77 -13.63 1.60
N PRO A 27 5.12 -13.74 2.90
CA PRO A 27 4.35 -13.07 3.96
C PRO A 27 4.30 -11.56 3.74
N TYR A 28 5.36 -11.00 3.16
CA TYR A 28 5.39 -9.58 2.87
C TYR A 28 4.42 -9.19 1.75
N LEU A 29 4.51 -9.89 0.63
CA LEU A 29 3.68 -9.70 -0.55
C LEU A 29 2.19 -9.79 -0.22
N PHE A 30 1.78 -10.83 0.52
CA PHE A 30 0.38 -11.03 0.88
C PHE A 30 -0.09 -10.06 1.96
N ALA A 31 0.76 -9.66 2.91
CA ALA A 31 0.37 -8.72 3.95
C ALA A 31 -0.11 -7.38 3.36
N LEU A 32 0.79 -6.67 2.66
CA LEU A 32 0.44 -5.37 2.08
C LEU A 32 -0.46 -5.51 0.85
N GLY A 33 -0.28 -6.57 0.05
CA GLY A 33 -1.13 -6.86 -1.12
C GLY A 33 -2.60 -7.02 -0.74
N CYS A 34 -2.91 -7.88 0.24
CA CYS A 34 -4.28 -8.09 0.70
C CYS A 34 -4.85 -6.84 1.39
N ALA A 35 -4.06 -6.14 2.20
CA ALA A 35 -4.50 -4.91 2.85
C ALA A 35 -4.88 -3.82 1.83
N ARG A 36 -4.06 -3.63 0.78
CA ARG A 36 -4.35 -2.66 -0.29
C ARG A 36 -5.54 -3.07 -1.15
N ALA A 37 -5.68 -4.35 -1.46
CA ALA A 37 -6.84 -4.86 -2.18
C ALA A 37 -8.13 -4.62 -1.37
N TRP A 38 -8.07 -4.86 -0.06
CA TRP A 38 -9.17 -4.57 0.85
C TRP A 38 -9.55 -3.09 0.86
N VAL A 39 -8.60 -2.16 0.98
CA VAL A 39 -8.90 -0.70 0.90
C VAL A 39 -9.56 -0.34 -0.43
N THR A 40 -9.11 -0.96 -1.52
CA THR A 40 -9.70 -0.72 -2.84
C THR A 40 -11.18 -1.10 -2.86
N LEU A 41 -11.51 -2.30 -2.39
CA LEU A 41 -12.90 -2.78 -2.33
C LEU A 41 -13.76 -2.04 -1.30
N ALA A 42 -13.14 -1.54 -0.21
CA ALA A 42 -13.85 -0.91 0.89
C ALA A 42 -14.26 0.54 0.57
N VAL A 43 -13.35 1.34 0.02
CA VAL A 43 -13.55 2.80 -0.10
C VAL A 43 -13.02 3.42 -1.40
N ALA A 44 -11.97 2.87 -2.03
CA ALA A 44 -11.36 3.56 -3.19
C ALA A 44 -12.07 3.26 -4.52
N ALA A 45 -12.59 2.04 -4.66
CA ALA A 45 -13.51 1.64 -5.71
C ALA A 45 -14.53 0.69 -5.06
N PRO A 46 -15.46 1.24 -4.25
CA PRO A 46 -16.33 0.45 -3.38
C PRO A 46 -17.03 -0.66 -4.16
N ALA A 47 -16.82 -1.91 -3.74
CA ALA A 47 -17.45 -3.08 -4.35
C ALA A 47 -18.92 -3.25 -3.91
N LEU A 48 -19.33 -2.52 -2.89
CA LEU A 48 -20.69 -2.48 -2.35
C LEU A 48 -21.32 -1.12 -2.67
N ALA A 49 -22.64 -1.11 -2.88
CA ALA A 49 -23.40 0.12 -3.07
C ALA A 49 -23.61 0.82 -1.72
N LEU A 50 -22.68 1.72 -1.37
CA LEU A 50 -22.69 2.41 -0.07
C LEU A 50 -23.50 3.72 -0.15
N PRO A 51 -24.48 3.93 0.74
CA PRO A 51 -25.23 5.18 0.79
C PRO A 51 -24.39 6.27 1.51
N ALA A 52 -23.94 7.29 0.78
CA ALA A 52 -23.31 8.46 1.37
C ALA A 52 -23.54 9.71 0.50
N PRO A 53 -23.77 10.90 1.10
CA PRO A 53 -23.92 12.15 0.34
C PRO A 53 -22.59 12.78 -0.09
N PHE A 54 -21.46 12.14 0.26
CA PHE A 54 -20.10 12.61 0.00
C PHE A 54 -19.17 11.41 -0.23
N ASP A 55 -17.92 11.68 -0.62
CA ASP A 55 -16.92 10.64 -0.85
C ASP A 55 -16.42 10.03 0.48
N LEU A 56 -16.67 8.73 0.66
CA LEU A 56 -16.22 7.99 1.85
C LEU A 56 -14.69 7.81 1.88
N HIS A 57 -14.02 7.95 0.73
CA HIS A 57 -12.57 7.90 0.64
C HIS A 57 -11.92 9.03 1.46
N ASP A 58 -12.51 10.22 1.48
CA ASP A 58 -12.01 11.35 2.28
C ASP A 58 -12.06 11.02 3.79
N VAL A 59 -13.17 10.45 4.26
CA VAL A 59 -13.32 10.04 5.67
C VAL A 59 -12.27 9.01 6.05
N PHE A 60 -12.04 8.03 5.18
CA PHE A 60 -11.01 7.02 5.35
C PHE A 60 -9.62 7.66 5.47
N ASP A 61 -9.26 8.56 4.55
CA ASP A 61 -7.95 9.19 4.51
C ASP A 61 -7.70 10.10 5.72
N TYR A 62 -8.69 10.89 6.15
CA TYR A 62 -8.58 11.69 7.37
C TYR A 62 -8.40 10.81 8.60
N ALA A 63 -9.18 9.73 8.73
CA ALA A 63 -9.08 8.81 9.85
C ALA A 63 -7.73 8.08 9.89
N MET A 64 -7.23 7.66 8.71
CA MET A 64 -5.90 7.08 8.55
C MET A 64 -4.81 8.07 8.96
N ALA A 65 -4.86 9.31 8.47
CA ALA A 65 -3.89 10.35 8.80
C ALA A 65 -3.86 10.67 10.30
N LEU A 66 -5.04 10.83 10.91
CA LEU A 66 -5.17 11.09 12.35
C LEU A 66 -4.62 9.92 13.18
N ALA A 67 -4.91 8.68 12.80
CA ALA A 67 -4.38 7.50 13.46
C ALA A 67 -2.85 7.40 13.35
N SER A 68 -2.28 7.69 12.17
CA SER A 68 -0.83 7.72 11.97
C SER A 68 -0.15 8.83 12.77
N VAL A 69 -0.74 10.03 12.83
CA VAL A 69 -0.22 11.16 13.64
C VAL A 69 -0.28 10.82 15.13
N ALA A 70 -1.38 10.25 15.59
CA ALA A 70 -1.53 9.74 16.95
C ALA A 70 -0.39 8.77 17.31
N VAL A 71 -0.16 7.75 16.49
CA VAL A 71 0.93 6.79 16.72
C VAL A 71 2.30 7.47 16.68
N ALA A 72 2.52 8.46 15.82
CA ALA A 72 3.78 9.20 15.77
C ALA A 72 4.02 10.00 17.07
N ILE A 73 2.99 10.65 17.62
CA ILE A 73 3.06 11.41 18.89
C ILE A 73 3.33 10.46 20.07
N TRP A 74 2.64 9.33 20.12
CA TRP A 74 2.77 8.34 21.21
C TRP A 74 3.83 7.26 20.96
N GLY A 75 4.54 7.31 19.84
CA GLY A 75 5.40 6.21 19.36
C GLY A 75 6.47 5.79 20.37
N ARG A 76 7.05 6.74 21.11
CA ARG A 76 8.03 6.46 22.17
C ARG A 76 7.51 5.52 23.27
N ARG A 77 6.20 5.47 23.48
CA ARG A 77 5.55 4.61 24.49
C ARG A 77 5.03 3.29 23.90
N LEU A 78 4.88 3.23 22.58
CA LEU A 78 4.21 2.13 21.89
C LEU A 78 5.20 1.16 21.22
N VAL A 79 6.42 1.61 20.91
CA VAL A 79 7.46 0.79 20.28
C VAL A 79 8.04 -0.21 21.29
N PRO A 80 8.23 -1.49 20.91
CA PRO A 80 7.91 -2.08 19.61
C PRO A 80 6.43 -2.52 19.49
N LEU A 81 5.77 -2.08 18.41
CA LEU A 81 4.33 -2.21 18.18
C LEU A 81 3.91 -3.67 17.97
N ASN A 82 4.68 -4.41 17.16
CA ASN A 82 4.39 -5.82 16.85
C ASN A 82 4.69 -6.77 18.01
N ALA A 83 5.51 -6.36 18.98
CA ALA A 83 5.93 -7.21 20.09
C ALA A 83 4.81 -7.45 21.11
N THR A 84 4.06 -6.41 21.47
CA THR A 84 2.96 -6.51 22.45
C THR A 84 1.69 -7.13 21.84
N GLY A 85 1.56 -7.08 20.52
CA GLY A 85 0.40 -7.60 19.79
C GLY A 85 -0.89 -6.79 19.97
N ALA A 86 -0.95 -5.87 20.95
CA ALA A 86 -2.12 -5.04 21.22
C ALA A 86 -2.47 -4.15 20.02
N VAL A 87 -1.48 -3.42 19.47
CA VAL A 87 -1.69 -2.56 18.30
C VAL A 87 -2.12 -3.38 17.08
N ARG A 88 -1.58 -4.60 16.91
CA ARG A 88 -2.00 -5.52 15.86
C ARG A 88 -3.44 -6.01 16.06
N ALA A 89 -3.85 -6.29 17.30
CA ALA A 89 -5.22 -6.66 17.61
C ALA A 89 -6.20 -5.50 17.37
N VAL A 90 -5.83 -4.27 17.74
CA VAL A 90 -6.63 -3.07 17.46
C VAL A 90 -6.75 -2.83 15.96
N ALA A 91 -5.64 -2.93 15.20
CA ALA A 91 -5.67 -2.80 13.74
C ALA A 91 -6.60 -3.86 13.11
N ALA A 92 -6.43 -5.12 13.49
CA ALA A 92 -7.27 -6.22 12.99
C ALA A 92 -8.75 -6.05 13.36
N GLY A 93 -9.04 -5.68 14.61
CA GLY A 93 -10.39 -5.42 15.09
C GLY A 93 -11.05 -4.26 14.37
N ALA A 94 -10.32 -3.16 14.14
CA ALA A 94 -10.80 -2.01 13.40
C ALA A 94 -11.07 -2.33 11.93
N MET A 95 -10.18 -3.07 11.24
CA MET A 95 -10.41 -3.51 9.86
C MET A 95 -11.59 -4.49 9.77
N ALA A 96 -11.75 -5.42 10.72
CA ALA A 96 -12.88 -6.34 10.74
C ALA A 96 -14.21 -5.61 11.01
N ALA A 97 -14.22 -4.69 11.98
CA ALA A 97 -15.39 -3.87 12.27
C ALA A 97 -15.76 -2.97 11.08
N ALA A 98 -14.78 -2.42 10.38
CA ALA A 98 -14.99 -1.69 9.13
C ALA A 98 -15.64 -2.56 8.06
N SER A 99 -15.12 -3.77 7.80
CA SER A 99 -15.72 -4.71 6.85
C SER A 99 -17.18 -5.02 7.20
N LEU A 100 -17.46 -5.33 8.47
CA LEU A 100 -18.83 -5.63 8.93
C LEU A 100 -19.76 -4.42 8.78
N ALA A 101 -19.29 -3.22 9.14
CA ALA A 101 -20.07 -2.00 9.02
C ALA A 101 -20.38 -1.65 7.55
N LEU A 102 -19.42 -1.81 6.65
CA LEU A 102 -19.59 -1.55 5.21
C LEU A 102 -20.49 -2.59 4.55
N ILE A 103 -20.37 -3.87 4.92
CA ILE A 103 -21.30 -4.93 4.48
C ILE A 103 -22.72 -4.57 4.93
N ALA A 104 -22.91 -4.28 6.22
CA ALA A 104 -24.22 -3.90 6.75
C ALA A 104 -24.79 -2.63 6.09
N ALA A 105 -23.95 -1.64 5.78
CA ALA A 105 -24.36 -0.43 5.10
C ALA A 105 -24.83 -0.65 3.66
N GLY A 106 -24.30 -1.67 2.98
CA GLY A 106 -24.71 -2.05 1.62
C GLY A 106 -26.00 -2.88 1.55
N GLU A 107 -26.50 -3.37 2.69
CA GLU A 107 -27.72 -4.18 2.77
C GLU A 107 -28.97 -3.30 2.75
N ALA A 108 -29.97 -3.67 1.94
CA ALA A 108 -31.23 -2.93 1.80
C ALA A 108 -32.14 -2.98 3.06
N ALA A 109 -31.76 -3.75 4.08
CA ALA A 109 -32.52 -3.93 5.31
C ALA A 109 -32.44 -2.73 6.28
N PHE A 110 -31.47 -1.83 6.11
CA PHE A 110 -31.30 -0.68 6.99
C PHE A 110 -32.01 0.57 6.44
N PRO A 111 -32.69 1.36 7.30
CA PRO A 111 -33.16 2.69 6.91
C PRO A 111 -32.00 3.52 6.36
N GLY A 112 -32.21 4.27 5.27
CA GLY A 112 -31.12 4.96 4.55
C GLY A 112 -30.23 5.85 5.42
N GLY A 113 -30.79 6.48 6.46
CA GLY A 113 -29.99 7.25 7.43
C GLY A 113 -29.06 6.39 8.30
N ALA A 114 -29.52 5.22 8.75
CA ALA A 114 -28.69 4.30 9.53
C ALA A 114 -27.60 3.65 8.66
N ALA A 115 -27.94 3.28 7.42
CA ALA A 115 -26.98 2.73 6.46
C ALA A 115 -25.86 3.75 6.14
N ALA A 116 -26.20 5.04 5.99
CA ALA A 116 -25.21 6.09 5.75
C ALA A 116 -24.28 6.29 6.95
N VAL A 117 -24.81 6.27 8.17
CA VAL A 117 -23.98 6.34 9.38
C VAL A 117 -23.03 5.13 9.47
N LEU A 118 -23.51 3.92 9.15
CA LEU A 118 -22.67 2.72 9.11
C LEU A 118 -21.58 2.81 8.05
N ALA A 119 -21.86 3.39 6.88
CA ALA A 119 -20.86 3.59 5.83
C ALA A 119 -19.75 4.55 6.30
N VAL A 120 -20.11 5.65 6.94
CA VAL A 120 -19.16 6.64 7.49
C VAL A 120 -18.33 6.04 8.62
N VAL A 121 -18.96 5.34 9.56
CA VAL A 121 -18.28 4.64 10.65
C VAL A 121 -17.34 3.57 10.10
N GLY A 122 -17.80 2.80 9.11
CA GLY A 122 -17.00 1.78 8.42
C GLY A 122 -15.76 2.37 7.75
N ALA A 123 -15.91 3.48 7.01
CA ALA A 123 -14.79 4.18 6.39
C ALA A 123 -13.80 4.71 7.43
N ALA A 124 -14.28 5.34 8.51
CA ALA A 124 -13.43 5.86 9.58
C ALA A 124 -12.66 4.76 10.33
N LEU A 125 -13.35 3.69 10.73
CA LEU A 125 -12.71 2.52 11.34
C LEU A 125 -11.72 1.87 10.38
N GLY A 126 -12.04 1.86 9.09
CA GLY A 126 -11.17 1.30 8.09
C GLY A 126 -9.87 2.10 7.94
N GLY A 127 -9.98 3.43 7.92
CA GLY A 127 -8.82 4.32 7.90
C GLY A 127 -7.93 4.14 9.14
N ILE A 128 -8.53 4.08 10.33
CA ILE A 128 -7.81 3.79 11.58
C ILE A 128 -7.09 2.44 11.50
N GLY A 129 -7.82 1.38 11.15
CA GLY A 129 -7.29 0.02 11.09
C GLY A 129 -6.16 -0.12 10.09
N PHE A 130 -6.33 0.42 8.88
CA PHE A 130 -5.32 0.40 7.82
C PHE A 130 -4.11 1.29 8.17
N GLY A 131 -4.33 2.46 8.76
CA GLY A 131 -3.25 3.34 9.23
C GLY A 131 -2.37 2.63 10.26
N LEU A 132 -2.98 1.99 11.26
CA LEU A 132 -2.24 1.18 12.25
C LEU A 132 -1.52 -0.01 11.60
N PHE A 133 -2.18 -0.69 10.66
CA PHE A 133 -1.58 -1.77 9.88
C PHE A 133 -0.33 -1.30 9.12
N LEU A 134 -0.38 -0.14 8.45
CA LEU A 134 0.75 0.41 7.72
C LEU A 134 1.93 0.73 8.64
N VAL A 135 1.68 1.23 9.85
CA VAL A 135 2.77 1.48 10.81
C VAL A 135 3.38 0.17 11.31
N LEU A 136 2.55 -0.83 11.63
CA LEU A 136 3.04 -2.17 12.01
C LEU A 136 3.85 -2.81 10.88
N TRP A 137 3.38 -2.65 9.65
CA TRP A 137 4.04 -3.13 8.44
C TRP A 137 5.38 -2.44 8.21
N ALA A 138 5.42 -1.11 8.37
CA ALA A 138 6.65 -0.32 8.25
C ALA A 138 7.68 -0.72 9.32
N GLU A 139 7.25 -1.02 10.55
CA GLU A 139 8.11 -1.52 11.61
C GLU A 139 8.80 -2.84 11.19
N VAL A 140 8.06 -3.80 10.63
CA VAL A 140 8.63 -5.08 10.15
C VAL A 140 9.57 -4.86 8.97
N LEU A 141 9.21 -3.99 8.01
CA LEU A 141 10.07 -3.68 6.86
C LEU A 141 11.36 -2.95 7.27
N SER A 142 11.34 -2.18 8.35
CA SER A 142 12.55 -1.46 8.81
C SER A 142 13.68 -2.39 9.26
N CYS A 143 13.36 -3.66 9.56
CA CYS A 143 14.29 -4.68 10.00
C CYS A 143 15.08 -5.36 8.86
N ILE A 144 14.73 -5.10 7.60
CA ILE A 144 15.37 -5.74 6.44
C ILE A 144 16.18 -4.73 5.61
N SER A 145 17.05 -5.24 4.75
CA SER A 145 17.91 -4.37 3.92
C SER A 145 17.11 -3.50 2.94
N LEU A 146 17.61 -2.30 2.64
CA LEU A 146 16.93 -1.31 1.80
C LEU A 146 16.47 -1.86 0.43
N ILE A 147 17.29 -2.71 -0.21
CA ILE A 147 16.93 -3.35 -1.47
C ILE A 147 15.73 -4.29 -1.32
N ARG A 148 15.65 -5.03 -0.20
CA ARG A 148 14.51 -5.90 0.10
C ARG A 148 13.27 -5.08 0.42
N ILE A 149 13.40 -3.97 1.17
CA ILE A 149 12.27 -3.05 1.39
C ILE A 149 11.67 -2.61 0.07
N PHE A 150 12.51 -2.16 -0.88
CA PHE A 150 12.06 -1.71 -2.18
C PHE A 150 11.39 -2.81 -3.00
N LEU A 151 12.01 -3.99 -3.10
CA LEU A 151 11.47 -5.14 -3.84
C LEU A 151 10.17 -5.65 -3.22
N TYR A 152 10.09 -5.75 -1.90
CA TYR A 152 8.92 -6.30 -1.21
C TYR A 152 7.75 -5.33 -1.30
N THR A 153 8.01 -4.03 -1.19
CA THR A 153 6.99 -2.99 -1.34
C THR A 153 6.43 -3.04 -2.76
N THR A 154 7.27 -2.87 -3.78
CA THR A 154 6.83 -2.89 -5.21
C THR A 154 6.12 -4.19 -5.60
N ALA A 155 6.61 -5.35 -5.16
CA ALA A 155 5.92 -6.62 -5.39
C ALA A 155 4.55 -6.71 -4.70
N SER A 156 4.42 -6.15 -3.49
CA SER A 156 3.14 -6.10 -2.77
C SER A 156 2.13 -5.20 -3.47
N GLN A 157 2.56 -4.05 -4.02
CA GLN A 157 1.67 -3.20 -4.82
C GLN A 157 1.20 -3.93 -6.09
N LEU A 158 2.11 -4.64 -6.77
CA LEU A 158 1.72 -5.45 -7.94
C LEU A 158 0.72 -6.55 -7.55
N ALA A 159 0.96 -7.24 -6.43
CA ALA A 159 0.05 -8.26 -5.92
C ALA A 159 -1.33 -7.67 -5.56
N ALA A 160 -1.39 -6.45 -5.01
CA ALA A 160 -2.66 -5.78 -4.74
C ALA A 160 -3.51 -5.62 -6.01
N VAL A 161 -2.90 -5.22 -7.14
CA VAL A 161 -3.61 -5.11 -8.43
C VAL A 161 -4.15 -6.47 -8.87
N VAL A 162 -3.34 -7.52 -8.75
CA VAL A 162 -3.77 -8.88 -9.09
C VAL A 162 -4.95 -9.32 -8.22
N PHE A 163 -4.90 -9.07 -6.91
CA PHE A 163 -5.99 -9.42 -6.01
C PHE A 163 -7.26 -8.63 -6.29
N VAL A 164 -7.15 -7.33 -6.56
CA VAL A 164 -8.30 -6.50 -6.97
C VAL A 164 -8.90 -7.01 -8.27
N PHE A 165 -8.08 -7.36 -9.26
CA PHE A 165 -8.55 -7.95 -10.52
C PHE A 165 -9.38 -9.22 -10.29
N PHE A 166 -8.90 -10.14 -9.44
CA PHE A 166 -9.65 -11.35 -9.10
C PHE A 166 -10.91 -11.08 -8.25
N CYS A 167 -10.97 -9.95 -7.55
CA CYS A 167 -12.18 -9.52 -6.85
C CYS A 167 -13.17 -8.79 -7.79
N GLY A 168 -12.77 -8.48 -9.02
CA GLY A 168 -13.62 -7.85 -10.02
C GLY A 168 -14.74 -8.80 -10.47
N GLY A 169 -15.98 -8.31 -10.47
CA GLY A 169 -17.15 -9.07 -10.93
C GLY A 169 -17.66 -10.13 -9.95
N LEU A 170 -17.19 -10.12 -8.70
CA LEU A 170 -17.77 -10.93 -7.63
C LEU A 170 -19.20 -10.47 -7.31
N ASP A 171 -20.09 -11.41 -7.01
CA ASP A 171 -21.42 -11.14 -6.46
C ASP A 171 -21.35 -10.70 -4.99
N GLY A 172 -22.45 -10.14 -4.47
CA GLY A 172 -22.49 -9.51 -3.14
C GLY A 172 -21.97 -10.39 -2.01
N LEU A 173 -22.34 -11.69 -1.99
CA LEU A 173 -21.86 -12.60 -0.95
C LEU A 173 -20.34 -12.85 -1.06
N ARG A 174 -19.82 -13.01 -2.28
CA ARG A 174 -18.38 -13.21 -2.49
C ARG A 174 -17.59 -11.95 -2.18
N VAL A 175 -18.13 -10.76 -2.48
CA VAL A 175 -17.55 -9.47 -2.05
C VAL A 175 -17.51 -9.39 -0.53
N ALA A 176 -18.60 -9.73 0.18
CA ALA A 176 -18.63 -9.76 1.63
C ALA A 176 -17.58 -10.73 2.22
N CYS A 177 -17.45 -11.92 1.65
CA CYS A 177 -16.40 -12.88 2.00
C CYS A 177 -15.00 -12.30 1.79
N ALA A 178 -14.75 -11.65 0.64
CA ALA A 178 -13.46 -11.02 0.35
C ALA A 178 -13.15 -9.87 1.33
N MET A 179 -14.16 -9.07 1.68
CA MET A 179 -14.03 -7.97 2.64
C MET A 179 -13.61 -8.45 4.03
N VAL A 180 -13.98 -9.66 4.43
CA VAL A 180 -13.55 -10.26 5.70
C VAL A 180 -12.21 -11.01 5.55
N ALA A 181 -12.03 -11.76 4.45
CA ALA A 181 -10.87 -12.62 4.26
C ALA A 181 -9.58 -11.83 4.02
N LEU A 182 -9.62 -10.74 3.25
CA LEU A 182 -8.43 -9.96 2.90
C LEU A 182 -7.74 -9.30 4.11
N PRO A 183 -8.44 -8.64 5.05
CA PRO A 183 -7.83 -8.14 6.28
C PRO A 183 -7.24 -9.24 7.15
N VAL A 184 -7.94 -10.38 7.26
CA VAL A 184 -7.47 -11.53 8.05
C VAL A 184 -6.17 -12.06 7.46
N ALA A 185 -6.14 -12.29 6.15
CA ALA A 185 -4.93 -12.69 5.44
C ALA A 185 -3.81 -11.67 5.64
N ALA A 186 -4.11 -10.37 5.51
CA ALA A 186 -3.12 -9.31 5.69
C ALA A 186 -2.46 -9.35 7.08
N VAL A 187 -3.26 -9.45 8.14
CA VAL A 187 -2.79 -9.49 9.53
C VAL A 187 -2.03 -10.78 9.85
N LEU A 188 -2.50 -11.92 9.35
CA LEU A 188 -1.81 -13.21 9.53
C LEU A 188 -0.46 -13.23 8.82
N CYS A 189 -0.40 -12.71 7.59
CA CYS A 189 0.84 -12.59 6.83
C CYS A 189 1.81 -11.58 7.47
N LEU A 190 1.32 -10.46 8.00
CA LEU A 190 2.12 -9.52 8.79
C LEU A 190 2.71 -10.19 10.04
N ARG A 191 1.90 -10.96 10.77
CA ARG A 191 2.37 -11.73 11.92
C ARG A 191 3.45 -12.75 11.53
N ALA A 192 3.24 -13.47 10.43
CA ALA A 192 4.21 -14.43 9.91
C ALA A 192 5.52 -13.74 9.48
N ALA A 193 5.44 -12.58 8.82
CA ALA A 193 6.59 -11.76 8.44
C ALA A 193 7.41 -11.34 9.67
N PHE A 194 6.73 -10.87 10.72
CA PHE A 194 7.38 -10.50 11.98
C PHE A 194 8.02 -11.70 12.69
N GLN A 195 7.35 -12.85 12.73
CA GLN A 195 7.87 -14.06 13.36
C GLN A 195 9.08 -14.64 12.62
N ALA A 196 9.16 -14.45 11.31
CA ALA A 196 10.28 -14.89 10.48
C ALA A 196 11.55 -14.03 10.66
N LEU A 197 11.47 -12.86 11.30
CA LEU A 197 12.65 -12.02 11.56
C LEU A 197 13.60 -12.69 12.57
N PRO A 198 14.93 -12.71 12.28
CA PRO A 198 15.94 -13.11 13.25
C PRO A 198 15.83 -12.27 14.52
N ALA A 199 16.05 -12.89 15.69
CA ALA A 199 15.89 -12.21 16.98
C ALA A 199 16.77 -10.95 17.11
N ALA A 200 17.95 -10.95 16.48
CA ALA A 200 18.89 -9.82 16.47
C ALA A 200 18.40 -8.63 15.62
N ASP A 201 17.58 -8.87 14.60
CA ASP A 201 17.08 -7.85 13.69
C ASP A 201 15.69 -7.32 14.10
N ARG A 202 15.12 -7.84 15.19
CA ARG A 202 13.80 -7.41 15.66
C ARG A 202 13.80 -5.93 16.05
N PRO A 203 12.64 -5.25 15.93
CA PRO A 203 12.54 -3.83 16.22
C PRO A 203 13.06 -3.50 17.62
N SER A 204 14.00 -2.56 17.68
CA SER A 204 14.58 -2.10 18.94
C SER A 204 13.56 -1.24 19.72
N PRO A 205 13.48 -1.38 21.05
CA PRO A 205 12.70 -0.47 21.88
C PRO A 205 13.30 0.96 21.93
N VAL A 206 14.55 1.14 21.47
CA VAL A 206 15.24 2.43 21.47
C VAL A 206 14.90 3.18 20.19
N MET A 207 14.11 4.25 20.32
CA MET A 207 13.77 5.12 19.19
C MET A 207 14.92 6.10 18.90
N PRO A 208 15.56 6.04 17.71
CA PRO A 208 16.55 7.03 17.32
C PRO A 208 15.91 8.43 17.23
N ARG A 209 16.73 9.47 17.28
CA ARG A 209 16.24 10.85 17.13
C ARG A 209 15.49 10.97 15.81
N LEU A 210 14.23 11.40 15.90
CA LEU A 210 13.38 11.62 14.73
C LEU A 210 14.04 12.68 13.85
N THR A 211 14.61 12.23 12.73
CA THR A 211 15.12 13.12 11.69
C THR A 211 14.01 13.27 10.67
N TYR A 212 13.42 14.45 10.58
CA TYR A 212 12.23 14.68 9.77
C TYR A 212 12.62 15.02 8.31
N PRO A 213 12.32 14.16 7.32
CA PRO A 213 12.70 14.39 5.93
C PRO A 213 11.71 15.35 5.23
N TRP A 214 11.64 16.60 5.68
CA TRP A 214 10.64 17.59 5.24
C TRP A 214 10.56 17.75 3.71
N LYS A 215 11.68 17.57 2.99
CA LYS A 215 11.73 17.62 1.52
C LYS A 215 10.79 16.60 0.86
N ILE A 216 10.66 15.40 1.43
CA ILE A 216 9.77 14.35 0.92
C ILE A 216 8.31 14.72 1.19
N PHE A 217 8.02 15.35 2.33
CA PHE A 217 6.67 15.83 2.63
C PHE A 217 6.24 16.96 1.70
N VAL A 218 7.12 17.92 1.41
CA VAL A 218 6.84 18.98 0.43
C VAL A 218 6.62 18.39 -0.96
N LEU A 219 7.46 17.44 -1.37
CA LEU A 219 7.29 16.70 -2.62
C LEU A 219 5.92 16.03 -2.69
N LEU A 220 5.57 15.26 -1.65
CA LEU A 220 4.31 14.53 -1.60
C LEU A 220 3.11 15.47 -1.56
N ALA A 221 3.18 16.55 -0.77
CA ALA A 221 2.12 17.55 -0.69
C ALA A 221 1.88 18.24 -2.03
N LEU A 222 2.95 18.59 -2.74
CA LEU A 222 2.85 19.21 -4.05
C LEU A 222 2.30 18.24 -5.10
N TYR A 223 2.71 16.96 -5.05
CA TYR A 223 2.13 15.90 -5.88
C TYR A 223 0.64 15.70 -5.59
N SER A 224 0.26 15.53 -4.31
CA SER A 224 -1.13 15.38 -3.88
C SER A 224 -1.99 16.59 -4.25
N PHE A 225 -1.42 17.79 -4.20
CA PHE A 225 -2.08 19.01 -4.67
C PHE A 225 -2.34 18.97 -6.18
N ALA A 226 -1.32 18.63 -6.98
CA ALA A 226 -1.47 18.50 -8.43
C ALA A 226 -2.48 17.40 -8.82
N TYR A 227 -2.45 16.27 -8.11
CA TYR A 227 -3.43 15.20 -8.26
C TYR A 227 -4.85 15.69 -7.92
N GLY A 228 -5.02 16.39 -6.80
CA GLY A 228 -6.31 16.94 -6.37
C GLY A 228 -6.93 17.91 -7.38
N LEU A 229 -6.12 18.69 -8.10
CA LEU A 229 -6.61 19.54 -9.19
C LEU A 229 -7.19 18.73 -10.37
N ARG A 230 -6.81 17.46 -10.53
CA ARG A 230 -7.19 16.59 -11.65
C ARG A 230 -8.16 15.49 -11.29
N GLN A 231 -8.42 15.26 -9.99
CA GLN A 231 -9.16 14.10 -9.50
C GLN A 231 -10.53 13.90 -10.17
N HIS A 232 -11.26 14.99 -10.45
CA HIS A 232 -12.59 14.95 -11.06
C HIS A 232 -12.58 14.73 -12.58
N GLN A 233 -11.40 14.78 -13.21
CA GLN A 233 -11.23 14.63 -14.67
C GLN A 233 -10.56 13.31 -15.05
N LEU A 234 -10.26 12.45 -14.06
CA LEU A 234 -9.63 11.16 -14.32
C LEU A 234 -10.60 10.21 -15.02
N ALA A 235 -10.08 9.47 -16.00
CA ALA A 235 -10.80 8.38 -16.65
C ALA A 235 -11.24 7.32 -15.63
N ALA A 236 -12.36 6.64 -15.90
CA ALA A 236 -12.82 5.52 -15.08
C ALA A 236 -11.70 4.45 -14.98
N GLY A 237 -11.32 4.09 -13.76
CA GLY A 237 -10.20 3.17 -13.54
C GLY A 237 -8.80 3.80 -13.69
N ALA A 238 -8.70 5.13 -13.66
CA ALA A 238 -7.47 5.89 -13.39
C ALA A 238 -7.61 6.62 -12.03
N GLY A 239 -6.49 6.86 -11.33
CA GLY A 239 -6.41 7.45 -9.99
C GLY A 239 -5.50 6.67 -9.03
N MET A 240 -5.42 7.12 -7.76
CA MET A 240 -4.55 6.54 -6.70
C MET A 240 -4.87 5.09 -6.28
N HIS A 241 -5.67 4.38 -7.06
CA HIS A 241 -6.08 3.01 -6.80
C HIS A 241 -5.17 1.99 -7.51
N SER A 242 -5.48 0.71 -7.33
CA SER A 242 -4.76 -0.42 -7.95
C SER A 242 -5.05 -0.50 -9.45
N SER A 243 -4.58 0.50 -10.20
CA SER A 243 -4.77 0.67 -11.63
C SER A 243 -3.74 -0.11 -12.47
N ALA A 244 -4.01 -0.24 -13.77
CA ALA A 244 -3.09 -0.84 -14.72
C ALA A 244 -1.75 -0.08 -14.81
N SER A 245 -1.76 1.24 -14.64
CA SER A 245 -0.54 2.05 -14.62
C SER A 245 0.28 1.84 -13.36
N THR A 246 -0.35 1.75 -12.19
CA THR A 246 0.31 1.33 -10.95
C THR A 246 0.98 -0.03 -11.13
N ALA A 247 0.29 -1.00 -11.74
CA ALA A 247 0.87 -2.32 -12.02
C ALA A 247 2.11 -2.24 -12.92
N LEU A 248 2.03 -1.47 -14.01
CA LEU A 248 3.14 -1.31 -14.95
C LEU A 248 4.34 -0.63 -14.29
N ILE A 249 4.12 0.49 -13.59
CA ILE A 249 5.20 1.23 -12.90
C ILE A 249 5.84 0.34 -11.84
N MET A 250 5.05 -0.34 -11.01
CA MET A 250 5.59 -1.21 -9.96
C MET A 250 6.33 -2.41 -10.53
N ALA A 251 5.88 -2.99 -11.65
CA ALA A 251 6.59 -4.05 -12.35
C ALA A 251 7.93 -3.57 -12.93
N VAL A 252 7.96 -2.37 -13.54
CA VAL A 252 9.19 -1.76 -14.07
C VAL A 252 10.17 -1.45 -12.94
N LEU A 253 9.70 -0.86 -11.84
CA LEU A 253 10.52 -0.57 -10.67
C LEU A 253 11.07 -1.86 -10.04
N PHE A 254 10.23 -2.87 -9.86
CA PHE A 254 10.64 -4.17 -9.35
C PHE A 254 11.70 -4.82 -10.24
N ALA A 255 11.46 -4.90 -11.56
CA ALA A 255 12.41 -5.44 -12.52
C ALA A 255 13.72 -4.66 -12.52
N SER A 256 13.65 -3.33 -12.46
CA SER A 256 14.83 -2.45 -12.43
C SER A 256 15.69 -2.72 -11.20
N ALA A 257 15.09 -2.76 -10.01
CA ALA A 257 15.81 -3.05 -8.78
C ALA A 257 16.33 -4.49 -8.72
N TYR A 258 15.57 -5.47 -9.24
CA TYR A 258 15.94 -6.88 -9.20
C TYR A 258 17.09 -7.21 -10.17
N PHE A 259 17.04 -6.69 -11.41
CA PHE A 259 18.04 -6.99 -12.43
C PHE A 259 19.25 -6.06 -12.38
N PHE A 260 19.08 -4.82 -11.92
CA PHE A 260 20.14 -3.80 -11.90
C PHE A 260 20.52 -3.34 -10.48
N SER A 261 20.32 -4.17 -9.45
CA SER A 261 20.60 -3.84 -8.04
C SER A 261 21.99 -3.22 -7.81
N ALA A 262 23.02 -3.70 -8.51
CA ALA A 262 24.39 -3.17 -8.40
C ALA A 262 24.59 -1.75 -8.95
N ARG A 263 23.69 -1.30 -9.84
CA ARG A 263 23.69 0.06 -10.44
C ARG A 263 22.56 0.93 -9.89
N PHE A 264 21.57 0.33 -9.23
CA PHE A 264 20.42 1.02 -8.70
C PHE A 264 20.77 1.71 -7.38
N ASN A 265 21.23 2.97 -7.49
CA ASN A 265 21.45 3.79 -6.32
C ASN A 265 20.11 4.35 -5.82
N VAL A 266 19.48 3.63 -4.88
CA VAL A 266 18.26 4.08 -4.20
C VAL A 266 18.47 5.50 -3.62
N GLY A 267 19.66 5.79 -3.12
CA GLY A 267 20.02 7.12 -2.63
C GLY A 267 20.00 8.23 -3.70
N ALA A 268 20.24 7.90 -4.98
CA ALA A 268 20.13 8.86 -6.08
C ALA A 268 18.65 9.15 -6.44
N LEU A 269 17.78 8.14 -6.37
CA LEU A 269 16.34 8.32 -6.53
C LEU A 269 15.78 9.24 -5.42
N TYR A 270 16.20 9.00 -4.17
CA TYR A 270 15.86 9.86 -3.03
C TYR A 270 16.40 11.30 -3.13
N ARG A 271 17.49 11.52 -3.89
CA ARG A 271 18.08 12.85 -4.14
C ARG A 271 17.52 13.54 -5.38
N SER A 272 16.59 12.91 -6.10
CA SER A 272 15.97 13.45 -7.32
C SER A 272 14.51 13.92 -7.14
N PRO A 273 14.07 14.48 -5.99
CA PRO A 273 12.67 14.88 -5.80
C PRO A 273 12.24 15.95 -6.80
N LEU A 274 13.12 16.88 -7.20
CA LEU A 274 12.80 17.89 -8.22
C LEU A 274 12.50 17.29 -9.59
N VAL A 275 13.22 16.23 -9.99
CA VAL A 275 12.97 15.55 -11.28
C VAL A 275 11.61 14.85 -11.23
N LEU A 276 11.26 14.23 -10.11
CA LEU A 276 9.95 13.61 -9.90
C LEU A 276 8.81 14.64 -9.89
N ILE A 277 9.02 15.84 -9.31
CA ILE A 277 8.07 16.97 -9.37
C ILE A 277 7.88 17.42 -10.81
N VAL A 278 8.97 17.69 -11.53
CA VAL A 278 8.90 18.17 -12.91
C VAL A 278 8.20 17.14 -13.78
N CYS A 279 8.52 15.85 -13.64
CA CYS A 279 7.80 14.78 -14.32
C CYS A 279 6.30 14.77 -13.96
N GLY A 280 5.94 14.82 -12.66
CA GLY A 280 4.55 14.83 -12.21
C GLY A 280 3.75 16.04 -12.70
N PHE A 281 4.34 17.24 -12.67
CA PHE A 281 3.69 18.45 -13.18
C PHE A 281 3.59 18.48 -14.71
N LEU A 282 4.58 17.95 -15.43
CA LEU A 282 4.55 17.88 -16.89
C LEU A 282 3.51 16.88 -17.40
N LEU A 283 3.05 15.93 -16.57
CA LEU A 283 1.97 15.01 -16.93
C LEU A 283 0.58 15.67 -16.92
N VAL A 284 0.42 16.80 -16.24
CA VAL A 284 -0.83 17.58 -16.22
C VAL A 284 -1.15 18.21 -17.59
N PRO A 285 -0.25 18.96 -18.26
CA PRO A 285 -0.51 19.52 -19.59
C PRO A 285 -0.47 18.49 -20.74
N VAL A 286 0.00 17.26 -20.50
CA VAL A 286 0.10 16.20 -21.52
C VAL A 286 -1.25 15.74 -22.06
N GLU A 287 -2.37 16.01 -21.38
CA GLU A 287 -3.72 15.75 -21.90
C GLU A 287 -3.98 16.44 -23.23
N GLY A 288 -3.49 17.67 -23.43
CA GLY A 288 -3.64 18.38 -24.70
C GLY A 288 -2.95 17.68 -25.88
N PHE A 289 -2.03 16.74 -25.60
CA PHE A 289 -1.26 15.99 -26.59
C PHE A 289 -1.64 14.50 -26.69
N LEU A 290 -1.87 13.82 -25.56
CA LEU A 290 -2.12 12.36 -25.50
C LEU A 290 -3.60 11.99 -25.27
N GLY A 291 -4.46 12.97 -25.01
CA GLY A 291 -5.87 12.76 -24.67
C GLY A 291 -6.11 12.40 -23.20
N THR A 292 -7.38 12.50 -22.78
CA THR A 292 -7.85 12.33 -21.39
C THR A 292 -7.50 10.96 -20.81
N ALA A 293 -7.72 9.88 -21.57
CA ALA A 293 -7.49 8.52 -21.10
C ALA A 293 -5.99 8.25 -20.80
N ALA A 294 -5.10 8.53 -21.74
CA ALA A 294 -3.67 8.29 -21.56
C ALA A 294 -3.06 9.19 -20.46
N SER A 295 -3.47 10.46 -20.40
CA SER A 295 -3.03 11.38 -19.33
C SER A 295 -3.52 10.92 -17.95
N SER A 296 -4.76 10.44 -17.83
CA SER A 296 -5.31 9.97 -16.55
C SER A 296 -4.52 8.79 -15.98
N TYR A 297 -4.14 7.82 -16.81
CA TYR A 297 -3.33 6.68 -16.38
C TYR A 297 -1.89 7.07 -16.01
N LEU A 298 -1.34 8.12 -16.61
CA LEU A 298 0.00 8.62 -16.26
C LEU A 298 0.01 9.38 -14.92
N ILE A 299 -1.11 9.99 -14.54
CA ILE A 299 -1.27 10.73 -13.28
C ILE A 299 -1.64 9.80 -12.10
N SER A 300 -2.06 8.56 -12.39
CA SER A 300 -2.47 7.57 -11.39
C SER A 300 -1.33 7.05 -10.52
#